data_AF-A0A819S9E1-F1
#
_entry.id   AF-A0A819S9E1-F1
#
_cell.length_a   1.000
_cell.length_b   1.000
_cell.length_c   1.000
_cell.angle_alpha   90.00
_cell.angle_beta   90.00
_cell.angle_gamma   90.00
#
_symmetry.space_group_name_H-M   'P 1'
#
loop_
_entity.id
_entity.type
_entity.pdbx_description
1 polymer ?
#
loop_
_entity_poly.entity_id
_entity_poly.type
_entity_poly.pdbx_seq_one_letter_code
_entity_poly.pdbx_strand_id
1 'polypeptide(L)'
;AHLALAEAEKRFEEEGKHFFILTQNIDGLHRRAGSRNLLEIHGNLFTTRCTSCGFIEENNDSPICEALRNRGLPNENGPEIALKDLPSCRQCQSLVRPHVVWFEESLWPDVLKKIDEEIAQCDLFLVVGTSAIVYPAAAYAMIVATRGIPVAEVNIEKTPSTSISTLTSSICGSKQTIINHGSQLCCRNDSNNIPTIGIGYHLTRNDSETVLLMYNLTLSNVLSDCQRNTNKYCLTNDQAEDIFNQISYVEAIQCADQYVPNLPLMKRNAIIDVAFTSCRALNTFRKMKKALQMKNWIEAAEELKDSRWCIQVRERRCTEDYNCIRDNGNSSN
;
A
#
# COMPACT_ATOMS: atom_id res chain seq x y z
N ALA A 1 25.21 -0.25 5.54
CA ALA A 1 24.01 -0.13 4.68
C ALA A 1 24.08 1.15 3.83
N HIS A 2 23.89 2.35 4.39
CA HIS A 2 23.88 3.61 3.62
C HIS A 2 25.07 3.79 2.66
N LEU A 3 26.30 3.57 3.13
CA LEU A 3 27.50 3.64 2.27
C LEU A 3 27.47 2.63 1.11
N ALA A 4 26.98 1.41 1.36
CA ALA A 4 26.88 0.38 0.33
C ALA A 4 25.82 0.73 -0.73
N LEU A 5 24.73 1.40 -0.34
CA LEU A 5 23.72 1.89 -1.29
C LEU A 5 24.25 3.05 -2.13
N ALA A 6 25.00 3.98 -1.53
CA ALA A 6 25.65 5.06 -2.26
C ALA A 6 26.72 4.55 -3.24
N GLU A 7 27.49 3.53 -2.84
CA GLU A 7 28.46 2.86 -3.73
C GLU A 7 27.76 2.09 -4.86
N ALA A 8 26.64 1.40 -4.56
CA ALA A 8 25.84 0.73 -5.56
C ALA A 8 25.27 1.73 -6.58
N GLU A 9 24.71 2.86 -6.13
CA GLU A 9 24.22 3.94 -7.00
C GLU A 9 25.31 4.37 -8.00
N LYS A 10 26.51 4.70 -7.50
CA LYS A 10 27.63 5.11 -8.34
C LYS A 10 28.00 4.05 -9.39
N ARG A 11 28.07 2.77 -8.98
CA ARG A 11 28.41 1.67 -9.90
C ARG A 11 27.33 1.48 -10.96
N PHE A 12 26.05 1.57 -10.60
CA PHE A 12 24.94 1.43 -11.54
C PHE A 12 24.94 2.59 -12.55
N GLU A 13 25.21 3.82 -12.11
CA GLU A 13 25.35 4.97 -13.02
C GLU A 13 26.49 4.78 -14.03
N GLU A 14 27.66 4.27 -13.60
CA GLU A 14 28.80 3.97 -14.48
C GLU A 14 28.46 2.90 -15.54
N GLU A 15 27.53 2.00 -15.24
CA GLU A 15 27.00 0.99 -16.16
C GLU A 15 25.82 1.50 -17.03
N GLY A 16 25.45 2.78 -16.90
CA GLY A 16 24.30 3.36 -17.61
C GLY A 16 22.94 2.87 -17.10
N LYS A 17 22.88 2.37 -15.86
CA LYS A 17 21.66 1.91 -15.20
C LYS A 17 21.14 2.98 -14.24
N HIS A 18 19.82 2.96 -14.02
CA HIS A 18 19.16 3.84 -13.07
C HIS A 18 19.11 3.18 -11.70
N PHE A 19 19.49 3.90 -10.65
CA PHE A 19 19.38 3.47 -9.26
C PHE A 19 18.78 4.60 -8.43
N PHE A 20 17.68 4.32 -7.73
CA PHE A 20 16.91 5.34 -7.03
C PHE A 20 16.56 4.89 -5.62
N ILE A 21 16.71 5.79 -4.64
CA ILE A 21 16.43 5.53 -3.23
C ILE A 21 15.16 6.25 -2.80
N LEU A 22 14.13 5.47 -2.45
CA LEU A 22 12.96 5.94 -1.73
C LEU A 22 13.17 5.73 -0.22
N THR A 23 13.23 6.80 0.58
CA THR A 23 13.44 6.67 2.03
C THR A 23 12.31 7.26 2.86
N GLN A 24 11.86 6.49 3.85
CA GLN A 24 10.92 6.92 4.90
C GLN A 24 11.61 7.72 6.01
N ASN A 25 12.93 7.65 6.08
CA ASN A 25 13.71 8.24 7.16
C ASN A 25 13.85 9.76 6.96
N ILE A 26 13.85 10.48 8.08
CA ILE A 26 14.04 11.93 8.13
C ILE A 26 15.45 12.33 8.60
N ASP A 27 16.36 11.36 8.72
CA ASP A 27 17.67 11.51 9.39
C ASP A 27 18.80 12.08 8.51
N GLY A 28 18.57 12.21 7.20
CA GLY A 28 19.54 12.68 6.22
C GLY A 28 20.76 11.75 6.01
N LEU A 29 20.76 10.51 6.53
CA LEU A 29 21.91 9.62 6.48
C LEU A 29 22.24 9.13 5.07
N HIS A 30 21.24 8.94 4.19
CA HIS A 30 21.49 8.60 2.78
C HIS A 30 22.28 9.69 2.05
N ARG A 31 21.87 10.96 2.21
CA ARG A 31 22.57 12.12 1.65
C ARG A 31 23.98 12.23 2.22
N ARG A 32 24.14 12.09 3.54
CA ARG A 32 25.46 12.11 4.21
C ARG A 32 26.37 10.97 3.78
N ALA A 33 25.81 9.82 3.40
CA ALA A 33 26.56 8.70 2.84
C ALA A 33 26.98 8.90 1.37
N GLY A 34 26.47 9.95 0.71
CA GLY A 34 26.82 10.31 -0.66
C GLY A 34 25.80 9.90 -1.72
N SER A 35 24.62 9.40 -1.32
CA SER A 35 23.55 9.08 -2.29
C SER A 35 23.02 10.37 -2.94
N ARG A 36 22.69 10.35 -4.23
CA ARG A 36 22.25 11.54 -4.97
C ARG A 36 20.83 11.39 -5.53
N ASN A 37 20.53 10.24 -6.10
CA ASN A 37 19.25 9.88 -6.66
C ASN A 37 18.35 9.33 -5.55
N LEU A 38 17.80 10.23 -4.74
CA LEU A 38 16.97 9.88 -3.60
C LEU A 38 15.77 10.80 -3.43
N LEU A 39 14.73 10.27 -2.77
CA LEU A 39 13.54 11.00 -2.36
C LEU A 39 13.22 10.70 -0.90
N GLU A 40 13.23 11.75 -0.07
CA GLU A 40 12.87 11.71 1.35
C GLU A 40 11.36 11.93 1.50
N ILE A 41 10.59 10.83 1.47
CA ILE A 41 9.13 10.94 1.29
C ILE A 41 8.43 11.57 2.50
N HIS A 42 9.02 11.47 3.70
CA HIS A 42 8.50 12.10 4.92
C HIS A 42 9.20 13.41 5.28
N GLY A 43 10.00 13.98 4.37
CA GLY A 43 10.78 15.20 4.61
C GLY A 43 12.08 14.93 5.36
N ASN A 44 12.63 15.97 6.00
CA ASN A 44 13.97 15.92 6.58
C ASN A 44 14.02 16.70 7.91
N LEU A 45 14.65 16.12 8.94
CA LEU A 45 14.78 16.70 10.27
C LEU A 45 15.59 18.00 10.29
N PHE A 46 16.53 18.14 9.35
CA PHE A 46 17.38 19.31 9.17
C PHE A 46 16.77 20.34 8.20
N THR A 47 15.45 20.28 7.98
CA THR A 47 14.71 21.25 7.17
C THR A 47 13.52 21.77 7.96
N THR A 48 13.25 23.06 7.81
CA THR A 48 12.13 23.75 8.47
C THR A 48 11.18 24.34 7.43
N ARG A 49 9.90 24.45 7.79
CA ARG A 49 8.85 25.08 6.99
C ARG A 49 8.10 26.11 7.83
N CYS A 50 7.98 27.33 7.30
CA CYS A 50 7.17 28.37 7.91
C CYS A 50 5.68 28.00 7.86
N THR A 51 4.99 28.17 8.98
CA THR A 51 3.54 27.89 9.10
C THR A 51 2.65 28.94 8.44
N SER A 52 3.21 30.10 8.06
CA SER A 52 2.45 31.20 7.45
C SER A 52 2.74 31.36 5.96
N CYS A 53 3.99 31.63 5.58
CA CYS A 53 4.35 31.87 4.17
C CYS A 53 4.79 30.61 3.42
N GLY A 54 4.93 29.48 4.09
CA GLY A 54 5.38 28.23 3.48
C GLY A 54 6.86 28.19 3.08
N PHE A 55 7.66 29.21 3.43
CA PHE A 55 9.10 29.21 3.16
C PHE A 55 9.78 27.98 3.79
N ILE A 56 10.57 27.27 2.99
CA ILE A 56 11.29 26.06 3.37
C ILE A 56 12.79 26.37 3.35
N GLU A 57 13.50 26.03 4.42
CA GLU A 57 14.95 26.18 4.49
C GLU A 57 15.62 25.06 5.27
N GLU A 58 16.85 24.74 4.86
CA GLU A 58 17.73 23.84 5.60
C GLU A 58 18.21 24.55 6.88
N ASN A 59 18.18 23.84 8.00
CA ASN A 59 18.63 24.33 9.29
C ASN A 59 19.43 23.23 10.01
N ASN A 60 20.73 23.47 10.14
CA ASN A 60 21.68 22.58 10.83
C ASN A 60 22.19 23.21 12.14
N ASP A 61 21.50 24.25 12.65
CA ASP A 61 21.93 24.98 13.83
C ASP A 61 21.76 24.10 15.09
N SER A 62 22.73 24.18 16.01
CA SER A 62 22.71 23.45 17.27
C SER A 62 22.98 24.40 18.44
N PRO A 63 21.95 24.75 19.25
CA PRO A 63 20.53 24.43 19.06
C PRO A 63 19.88 25.25 17.92
N ILE A 64 18.74 24.80 17.40
CA ILE A 64 17.96 25.52 16.37
C ILE A 64 17.51 26.92 16.82
N CYS A 65 17.27 27.10 18.11
CA CYS A 65 17.12 28.41 18.75
C CYS A 65 17.61 28.35 20.20
N GLU A 66 17.93 29.51 20.76
CA GLU A 66 18.50 29.60 22.11
C GLU A 66 17.56 29.05 23.19
N ALA A 67 16.24 29.24 23.04
CA ALA A 67 15.27 28.76 24.01
C ALA A 67 15.23 27.22 24.14
N LEU A 68 15.67 26.50 23.09
CA LEU A 68 15.78 25.04 23.08
C LEU A 68 17.15 24.52 23.54
N ARG A 69 18.07 25.40 23.96
CA ARG A 69 19.36 24.97 24.52
C ARG A 69 19.15 24.08 25.75
N ASN A 70 19.82 22.93 25.77
CA ASN A 70 19.73 21.94 26.86
C ASN A 70 18.28 21.48 27.16
N ARG A 71 17.44 21.37 26.12
CA ARG A 71 16.07 20.81 26.17
C ARG A 71 15.98 19.52 25.36
N GLY A 72 14.88 18.80 25.51
CA GLY A 72 14.59 17.58 24.72
C GLY A 72 15.23 16.30 25.25
N LEU A 73 15.66 16.27 26.52
CA LEU A 73 16.09 15.03 27.16
C LEU A 73 14.92 14.03 27.27
N PRO A 74 15.13 12.74 26.95
CA PRO A 74 14.09 11.73 27.09
C PRO A 74 13.59 11.67 28.53
N ASN A 75 12.26 11.74 28.73
CA ASN A 75 11.58 11.71 30.03
C ASN A 75 11.75 12.94 30.93
N GLU A 76 12.30 14.05 30.41
CA GLU A 76 12.37 15.30 31.16
C GLU A 76 11.58 16.40 30.45
N ASN A 77 10.50 16.84 31.09
CA ASN A 77 9.75 18.01 30.65
C ASN A 77 10.34 19.24 31.32
N GLY A 78 11.01 20.09 30.54
CA GLY A 78 11.40 21.43 30.99
C GLY A 78 10.19 22.36 31.17
N PRO A 79 10.40 23.57 31.70
CA PRO A 79 9.34 24.58 31.71
C PRO A 79 8.87 24.89 30.29
N GLU A 80 7.59 25.24 30.16
CA GLU A 80 6.98 25.61 28.89
C GLU A 80 7.70 26.83 28.28
N ILE A 81 8.02 26.74 26.99
CA ILE A 81 8.67 27.82 26.23
C ILE A 81 7.57 28.61 25.54
N ALA A 82 7.57 29.94 25.69
CA ALA A 82 6.60 30.79 25.02
C ALA A 82 6.80 30.73 23.49
N LEU A 83 5.70 30.75 22.73
CA LEU A 83 5.73 30.64 21.26
C LEU A 83 6.66 31.66 20.57
N LYS A 84 6.80 32.87 21.14
CA LYS A 84 7.67 33.93 20.62
C LYS A 84 9.17 33.59 20.70
N ASP A 85 9.55 32.67 21.58
CA ASP A 85 10.94 32.27 21.82
C ASP A 85 11.30 30.99 21.03
N LEU A 86 10.33 30.38 20.35
CA LEU A 86 10.53 29.26 19.44
C LEU A 86 11.11 29.71 18.07
N PRO A 87 11.62 28.77 17.26
CA PRO A 87 12.19 29.09 15.95
C PRO A 87 11.21 29.86 15.06
N SER A 88 11.68 30.94 14.45
CA SER A 88 10.91 31.87 13.62
C SER A 88 11.46 31.96 12.19
N CYS A 89 10.56 32.22 11.25
CA CYS A 89 10.86 32.25 9.82
C CYS A 89 11.70 33.47 9.48
N ARG A 90 12.80 33.27 8.74
CA ARG A 90 13.68 34.37 8.31
C ARG A 90 13.01 35.37 7.36
N GLN A 91 11.92 34.99 6.69
CA GLN A 91 11.19 35.86 5.76
C GLN A 91 10.04 36.65 6.40
N CYS A 92 9.24 36.03 7.26
CA CYS A 92 8.01 36.65 7.80
C CYS A 92 7.89 36.61 9.32
N GLN A 93 8.91 36.11 10.03
CA GLN A 93 9.00 36.02 11.49
C GLN A 93 7.93 35.14 12.17
N SER A 94 7.05 34.49 11.41
CA SER A 94 6.09 33.51 11.94
C SER A 94 6.79 32.22 12.37
N LEU A 95 6.14 31.43 13.23
CA LEU A 95 6.64 30.15 13.71
C LEU A 95 7.05 29.23 12.53
N VAL A 96 8.18 28.54 12.68
CA VAL A 96 8.53 27.42 11.79
C VAL A 96 8.28 26.10 12.50
N ARG A 97 7.98 25.07 11.70
CA ARG A 97 7.91 23.68 12.14
C ARG A 97 8.93 22.84 11.37
N PRO A 98 9.32 21.65 11.86
CA PRO A 98 10.08 20.71 11.05
C PRO A 98 9.36 20.45 9.72
N HIS A 99 10.09 20.45 8.62
CA HIS A 99 9.58 20.12 7.31
C HIS A 99 9.53 18.60 7.14
N VAL A 100 8.67 17.99 7.96
CA VAL A 100 8.40 16.57 7.97
C VAL A 100 6.90 16.34 7.84
N VAL A 101 6.52 15.19 7.31
CA VAL A 101 5.13 14.73 7.29
C VAL A 101 4.81 14.16 8.67
N TRP A 102 3.81 14.71 9.36
CA TRP A 102 3.29 14.11 10.59
C TRP A 102 2.27 13.03 10.29
N PHE A 103 1.99 12.17 11.28
CA PHE A 103 0.86 11.25 11.17
C PHE A 103 -0.42 12.02 10.84
N GLU A 104 -1.25 11.44 9.99
CA GLU A 104 -2.49 12.02 9.45
C GLU A 104 -2.29 13.17 8.45
N GLU A 105 -1.07 13.64 8.22
CA GLU A 105 -0.77 14.54 7.09
C GLU A 105 -0.52 13.74 5.81
N SER A 106 -1.02 14.25 4.68
CA SER A 106 -0.73 13.67 3.37
C SER A 106 0.71 13.93 2.95
N LEU A 107 1.29 12.98 2.21
CA LEU A 107 2.50 13.23 1.43
C LEU A 107 2.27 14.38 0.43
N TRP A 108 3.34 15.10 0.08
CA TRP A 108 3.22 16.20 -0.88
C TRP A 108 2.92 15.67 -2.30
N PRO A 109 2.08 16.36 -3.10
CA PRO A 109 1.66 15.87 -4.41
C PRO A 109 2.81 15.65 -5.40
N ASP A 110 3.82 16.50 -5.37
CA ASP A 110 5.05 16.39 -6.17
C ASP A 110 5.89 15.18 -5.76
N VAL A 111 5.96 14.88 -4.46
CA VAL A 111 6.59 13.66 -3.94
C VAL A 111 5.84 12.42 -4.42
N LEU A 112 4.51 12.37 -4.29
CA LEU A 112 3.69 11.26 -4.76
C LEU A 112 3.89 11.01 -6.27
N LYS A 113 3.82 12.08 -7.07
CA LYS A 113 4.05 12.01 -8.51
C LYS A 113 5.43 11.42 -8.84
N LYS A 114 6.48 11.86 -8.13
CA LYS A 114 7.84 11.35 -8.34
C LYS A 114 7.95 9.87 -7.96
N ILE A 115 7.29 9.44 -6.90
CA ILE A 115 7.23 8.02 -6.52
C ILE A 115 6.59 7.20 -7.64
N ASP A 116 5.46 7.64 -8.18
CA ASP A 116 4.76 6.94 -9.26
C ASP A 116 5.63 6.81 -10.52
N GLU A 117 6.34 7.89 -10.90
CA GLU A 117 7.28 7.91 -12.03
C GLU A 117 8.43 6.90 -11.87
N GLU A 118 9.00 6.79 -10.65
CA GLU A 118 10.10 5.87 -10.34
C GLU A 118 9.63 4.42 -10.25
N ILE A 119 8.50 4.19 -9.59
CA ILE A 119 7.88 2.86 -9.50
C ILE A 119 7.53 2.38 -10.91
N ALA A 120 6.96 3.21 -11.78
CA ALA A 120 6.57 2.85 -13.15
C ALA A 120 7.74 2.28 -13.97
N GLN A 121 8.97 2.72 -13.72
CA GLN A 121 10.16 2.31 -14.48
C GLN A 121 10.98 1.20 -13.79
N CYS A 122 10.63 0.84 -12.56
CA CYS A 122 11.33 -0.17 -11.77
C CYS A 122 11.25 -1.57 -12.40
N ASP A 123 12.38 -2.29 -12.40
CA ASP A 123 12.51 -3.69 -12.83
C ASP A 123 13.09 -4.60 -11.72
N LEU A 124 13.48 -4.02 -10.58
CA LEU A 124 13.87 -4.68 -9.34
C LEU A 124 13.63 -3.73 -8.16
N PHE A 125 12.96 -4.20 -7.10
CA PHE A 125 12.67 -3.39 -5.91
C PHE A 125 13.25 -4.01 -4.64
N LEU A 126 13.95 -3.18 -3.86
CA LEU A 126 14.60 -3.59 -2.61
C LEU A 126 13.90 -2.91 -1.43
N VAL A 127 13.38 -3.70 -0.50
CA VAL A 127 12.77 -3.22 0.75
C VAL A 127 13.76 -3.44 1.88
N VAL A 128 14.33 -2.36 2.44
CA VAL A 128 15.41 -2.47 3.43
C VAL A 128 15.00 -1.81 4.74
N GLY A 129 14.96 -2.60 5.82
CA GLY A 129 14.85 -2.08 7.19
C GLY A 129 13.58 -1.27 7.50
N THR A 130 12.42 -1.69 7.01
CA THR A 130 11.11 -1.11 7.35
C THR A 130 10.20 -2.16 7.94
N SER A 131 9.29 -1.77 8.85
CA SER A 131 8.25 -2.67 9.37
C SER A 131 7.13 -2.94 8.37
N ALA A 132 7.06 -2.16 7.28
CA ALA A 132 6.01 -2.21 6.26
C ALA A 132 4.58 -2.08 6.83
N ILE A 133 4.40 -1.17 7.80
CA ILE A 133 3.10 -0.88 8.44
C ILE A 133 2.56 0.50 8.07
N VAL A 134 3.44 1.49 7.88
CA VAL A 134 3.04 2.90 7.70
C VAL A 134 2.70 3.17 6.24
N TYR A 135 1.48 3.63 5.99
CA TYR A 135 0.99 3.99 4.67
C TYR A 135 1.29 5.46 4.33
N PRO A 136 1.50 5.78 3.04
CA PRO A 136 1.39 4.91 1.87
C PRO A 136 2.64 4.04 1.58
N ALA A 137 3.75 4.26 2.28
CA ALA A 137 5.04 3.63 2.00
C ALA A 137 5.02 2.09 1.98
N ALA A 138 4.24 1.48 2.87
CA ALA A 138 4.07 0.03 2.95
C ALA A 138 3.50 -0.61 1.67
N ALA A 139 2.77 0.16 0.84
CA ALA A 139 2.10 -0.35 -0.35
C ALA A 139 3.05 -0.50 -1.56
N TYR A 140 4.18 0.21 -1.62
CA TYR A 140 4.99 0.29 -2.84
C TYR A 140 5.60 -1.06 -3.25
N ALA A 141 6.10 -1.83 -2.29
CA ALA A 141 6.60 -3.18 -2.54
C ALA A 141 5.53 -4.08 -3.16
N MET A 142 4.28 -3.94 -2.70
CA MET A 142 3.13 -4.66 -3.24
C MET A 142 2.79 -4.22 -4.66
N ILE A 143 2.70 -2.90 -4.88
CA ILE A 143 2.43 -2.33 -6.21
C ILE A 143 3.42 -2.87 -7.23
N VAL A 144 4.72 -2.87 -6.89
CA VAL A 144 5.78 -3.41 -7.75
C VAL A 144 5.64 -4.92 -7.96
N ALA A 145 5.48 -5.70 -6.89
CA ALA A 145 5.34 -7.16 -7.00
C ALA A 145 4.13 -7.57 -7.86
N THR A 146 3.02 -6.85 -7.80
CA THR A 146 1.82 -7.15 -8.60
C THR A 146 2.03 -6.98 -10.10
N ARG A 147 3.09 -6.28 -10.51
CA ARG A 147 3.51 -6.13 -11.92
C ARG A 147 4.44 -7.25 -12.38
N GLY A 148 4.72 -8.24 -11.53
CA GLY A 148 5.65 -9.32 -11.81
C GLY A 148 7.13 -8.92 -11.69
N ILE A 149 7.40 -7.73 -11.14
CA ILE A 149 8.75 -7.24 -10.90
C ILE A 149 9.30 -7.90 -9.62
N PRO A 150 10.53 -8.43 -9.62
CA PRO A 150 11.15 -9.00 -8.44
C PRO A 150 11.23 -8.01 -7.27
N VAL A 151 10.82 -8.46 -6.09
CA VAL A 151 10.93 -7.70 -4.84
C VAL A 151 11.75 -8.48 -3.82
N ALA A 152 12.84 -7.89 -3.34
CA ALA A 152 13.70 -8.46 -2.33
C ALA A 152 13.59 -7.67 -1.03
N GLU A 153 13.24 -8.34 0.05
CA GLU A 153 13.22 -7.76 1.40
C GLU A 153 14.49 -8.11 2.17
N VAL A 154 15.10 -7.10 2.79
CA VAL A 154 16.24 -7.21 3.69
C VAL A 154 15.84 -6.61 5.02
N ASN A 155 15.42 -7.47 5.95
CA ASN A 155 15.04 -7.05 7.29
C ASN A 155 15.44 -8.07 8.35
N ILE A 156 15.62 -7.61 9.59
CA ILE A 156 15.97 -8.48 10.73
C ILE A 156 14.77 -9.36 11.10
N GLU A 157 13.57 -8.76 11.08
CA GLU A 157 12.31 -9.42 11.40
C GLU A 157 11.46 -9.57 10.15
N LYS A 158 10.59 -10.59 10.14
CA LYS A 158 9.57 -10.72 9.10
C LYS A 158 8.55 -9.58 9.21
N THR A 159 8.09 -9.11 8.07
CA THR A 159 7.06 -8.08 7.98
C THR A 159 5.82 -8.65 7.28
N PRO A 160 4.68 -7.93 7.29
CA PRO A 160 3.56 -8.26 6.42
C PRO A 160 3.93 -8.36 4.94
N SER A 161 5.03 -7.69 4.52
CA SER A 161 5.54 -7.73 3.15
C SER A 161 6.37 -8.98 2.82
N THR A 162 6.84 -9.75 3.80
CA THR A 162 7.71 -10.92 3.56
C THR A 162 7.04 -12.00 2.73
N SER A 163 5.72 -12.11 2.77
CA SER A 163 4.97 -13.09 1.99
C SER A 163 4.90 -12.77 0.49
N ILE A 164 5.49 -11.65 0.04
CA ILE A 164 5.39 -11.10 -1.32
C ILE A 164 6.66 -11.31 -2.13
N SER A 165 7.81 -11.50 -1.48
CA SER A 165 9.11 -11.74 -2.13
C SER A 165 9.20 -13.06 -2.92
N THR A 166 8.12 -13.85 -2.95
CA THR A 166 8.04 -15.16 -3.62
C THR A 166 7.22 -15.12 -4.92
N LEU A 167 6.76 -13.95 -5.37
CA LEU A 167 5.90 -13.80 -6.56
C LEU A 167 6.73 -13.73 -7.85
N THR A 168 7.09 -14.90 -8.40
CA THR A 168 7.51 -15.04 -9.80
C THR A 168 6.49 -15.88 -10.58
N SER A 169 6.01 -15.30 -11.68
CA SER A 169 5.35 -15.90 -12.84
C SER A 169 4.49 -17.16 -12.61
N SER A 170 3.16 -16.98 -12.54
CA SER A 170 2.22 -18.03 -12.94
C SER A 170 0.82 -17.45 -13.25
N ILE A 171 0.18 -18.07 -14.24
CA ILE A 171 -1.08 -17.78 -14.97
C ILE A 171 -2.34 -17.55 -14.08
N CYS A 172 -2.23 -17.59 -12.75
CA CYS A 172 -3.34 -17.36 -11.82
C CYS A 172 -3.09 -16.07 -11.00
N GLY A 173 -2.93 -14.94 -11.69
CA GLY A 173 -2.80 -13.63 -11.04
C GLY A 173 -4.19 -13.12 -10.66
N SER A 174 -4.62 -13.35 -9.41
CA SER A 174 -5.92 -12.91 -8.88
C SER A 174 -6.24 -11.46 -9.26
N LYS A 175 -5.25 -10.55 -9.19
CA LYS A 175 -5.37 -9.16 -9.66
C LYS A 175 -5.86 -9.04 -11.12
N GLN A 176 -5.23 -9.72 -12.07
CA GLN A 176 -5.59 -9.60 -13.49
C GLN A 176 -6.96 -10.21 -13.79
N THR A 177 -7.29 -11.33 -13.13
CA THR A 177 -8.61 -11.98 -13.22
C THR A 177 -9.70 -11.07 -12.63
N ILE A 178 -9.46 -10.46 -11.47
CA ILE A 178 -10.40 -9.54 -10.82
C ILE A 178 -10.63 -8.28 -11.67
N ILE A 179 -9.58 -7.68 -12.22
CA ILE A 179 -9.67 -6.49 -13.07
C ILE A 179 -10.36 -6.82 -14.41
N ASN A 180 -10.00 -7.91 -15.07
CA ASN A 180 -10.57 -8.29 -16.37
C ASN A 180 -12.05 -8.70 -16.29
N HIS A 181 -12.49 -9.23 -15.15
CA HIS A 181 -13.87 -9.69 -14.95
C HIS A 181 -14.74 -8.70 -14.14
N GLY A 182 -14.14 -7.72 -13.47
CA GLY A 182 -14.80 -6.65 -12.72
C GLY A 182 -15.29 -5.51 -13.61
N SER A 183 -16.17 -5.79 -14.57
CA SER A 183 -16.58 -4.83 -15.62
C SER A 183 -17.57 -3.74 -15.17
N GLN A 184 -17.64 -3.41 -13.89
CA GLN A 184 -18.64 -2.47 -13.36
C GLN A 184 -17.99 -1.42 -12.46
N LEU A 185 -17.61 -0.29 -13.06
CA LEU A 185 -16.92 0.80 -12.37
C LEU A 185 -17.85 1.76 -11.62
N CYS A 186 -19.14 1.71 -11.94
CA CYS A 186 -20.16 2.56 -11.36
C CYS A 186 -20.69 2.01 -10.03
N CYS A 187 -21.20 2.93 -9.21
CA CYS A 187 -21.90 2.60 -7.97
C CYS A 187 -23.07 1.65 -8.23
N ARG A 188 -23.19 0.59 -7.43
CA ARG A 188 -24.32 -0.35 -7.46
C ARG A 188 -24.49 -1.03 -6.10
N ASN A 189 -25.65 -1.62 -5.87
CA ASN A 189 -25.80 -2.60 -4.80
C ASN A 189 -25.37 -4.00 -5.27
N ASP A 190 -24.61 -4.71 -4.45
CA ASP A 190 -24.23 -6.11 -4.71
C ASP A 190 -25.42 -7.07 -4.49
N SER A 191 -25.20 -8.36 -4.69
CA SER A 191 -26.22 -9.40 -4.47
C SER A 191 -26.72 -9.51 -3.03
N ASN A 192 -26.03 -8.93 -2.06
CA ASN A 192 -26.42 -8.85 -0.66
C ASN A 192 -27.01 -7.46 -0.31
N ASN A 193 -27.29 -6.64 -1.32
CA ASN A 193 -27.78 -5.27 -1.20
C ASN A 193 -26.80 -4.33 -0.45
N ILE A 194 -25.51 -4.63 -0.50
CA ILE A 194 -24.44 -3.78 0.03
C ILE A 194 -24.05 -2.79 -1.08
N PRO A 195 -24.03 -1.47 -0.80
CA PRO A 195 -23.59 -0.48 -1.78
C PRO A 195 -22.08 -0.65 -2.06
N THR A 196 -21.72 -0.70 -3.33
CA THR A 196 -20.35 -0.95 -3.83
C THR A 196 -20.04 -0.04 -5.00
N ILE A 197 -18.77 0.32 -5.17
CA ILE A 197 -18.28 1.08 -6.34
C ILE A 197 -17.00 0.45 -6.89
N GLY A 198 -16.72 0.66 -8.17
CA GLY A 198 -15.52 0.12 -8.80
C GLY A 198 -15.51 -1.41 -8.81
N ILE A 199 -14.31 -1.95 -8.62
CA ILE A 199 -14.07 -3.39 -8.59
C ILE A 199 -14.47 -3.95 -7.20
N GLY A 200 -15.72 -3.74 -6.76
CA GLY A 200 -16.24 -4.35 -5.52
C GLY A 200 -15.82 -3.68 -4.21
N TYR A 201 -15.46 -2.40 -4.22
CA TYR A 201 -15.19 -1.66 -2.98
C TYR A 201 -16.50 -1.38 -2.23
N HIS A 202 -16.66 -1.92 -1.02
CA HIS A 202 -17.88 -1.77 -0.20
C HIS A 202 -17.94 -0.37 0.43
N LEU A 203 -19.03 0.37 0.20
CA LEU A 203 -19.20 1.72 0.72
C LEU A 203 -19.65 1.79 2.18
N THR A 204 -19.84 0.63 2.83
CA THR A 204 -20.16 0.53 4.26
C THR A 204 -18.92 0.43 5.15
N ARG A 205 -17.72 0.56 4.57
CA ARG A 205 -16.46 0.51 5.32
C ARG A 205 -16.23 1.83 6.05
N ASN A 206 -15.48 1.77 7.16
CA ASN A 206 -15.19 2.95 7.98
C ASN A 206 -14.29 3.97 7.26
N ASP A 207 -13.49 3.54 6.28
CA ASP A 207 -12.57 4.36 5.49
C ASP A 207 -13.21 4.94 4.22
N SER A 208 -14.46 4.57 3.90
CA SER A 208 -15.11 4.93 2.63
C SER A 208 -15.14 6.42 2.36
N GLU A 209 -15.32 7.24 3.41
CA GLU A 209 -15.34 8.69 3.29
C GLU A 209 -13.97 9.23 2.88
N THR A 210 -12.91 8.82 3.58
CA THR A 210 -11.53 9.22 3.28
C THR A 210 -11.11 8.78 1.88
N VAL A 211 -11.40 7.53 1.50
CA VAL A 211 -11.01 6.96 0.20
C VAL A 211 -11.71 7.67 -0.95
N LEU A 212 -13.01 7.97 -0.82
CA LEU A 212 -13.74 8.69 -1.86
C LEU A 212 -13.28 10.15 -1.99
N LEU A 213 -12.89 10.80 -0.89
CA LEU A 213 -12.37 12.16 -0.91
C LEU A 213 -11.07 12.28 -1.73
N MET A 214 -10.24 11.23 -1.77
CA MET A 214 -9.03 11.20 -2.63
C MET A 214 -9.36 11.42 -4.12
N TYR A 215 -10.59 11.12 -4.53
CA TYR A 215 -11.04 11.23 -5.92
C TYR A 215 -12.09 12.33 -6.12
N ASN A 216 -12.18 13.29 -5.17
CA ASN A 216 -13.19 14.35 -5.17
C ASN A 216 -14.64 13.84 -5.18
N LEU A 217 -14.87 12.67 -4.59
CA LEU A 217 -16.19 12.08 -4.41
C LEU A 217 -16.62 12.20 -2.95
N THR A 218 -17.92 12.36 -2.71
CA THR A 218 -18.47 12.37 -1.34
C THR A 218 -19.31 11.12 -1.09
N LEU A 219 -19.11 10.50 0.07
CA LEU A 219 -19.77 9.24 0.42
C LEU A 219 -21.30 9.35 0.35
N SER A 220 -21.88 10.45 0.84
CA SER A 220 -23.34 10.66 0.81
C SER A 220 -23.91 10.69 -0.61
N ASN A 221 -23.21 11.33 -1.54
CA ASN A 221 -23.64 11.43 -2.93
C ASN A 221 -23.53 10.08 -3.64
N VAL A 222 -22.42 9.38 -3.43
CA VAL A 222 -22.17 8.06 -4.03
C VAL A 222 -23.17 7.03 -3.49
N LEU A 223 -23.41 6.98 -2.18
CA LEU A 223 -24.44 6.12 -1.58
C LEU A 223 -25.83 6.39 -2.14
N SER A 224 -26.20 7.66 -2.31
CA SER A 224 -27.50 8.04 -2.88
C SER A 224 -27.65 7.57 -4.33
N ASP A 225 -26.58 7.63 -5.12
CA ASP A 225 -26.55 7.11 -6.50
C ASP A 225 -26.65 5.58 -6.54
N CYS A 226 -25.93 4.86 -5.68
CA CYS A 226 -26.07 3.40 -5.53
C CYS A 226 -27.51 2.98 -5.22
N GLN A 227 -28.17 3.68 -4.28
CA GLN A 227 -29.55 3.38 -3.87
C GLN A 227 -30.56 3.66 -4.99
N ARG A 228 -30.34 4.71 -5.79
CA ARG A 228 -31.20 5.05 -6.93
C ARG A 228 -30.83 4.31 -8.21
N ASN A 229 -29.69 3.62 -8.22
CA ASN A 229 -29.13 2.91 -9.35
C ASN A 229 -29.01 3.80 -10.61
N THR A 230 -28.60 5.06 -10.43
CA THR A 230 -28.56 6.06 -11.51
C THR A 230 -27.23 6.06 -12.30
N ASN A 231 -26.23 5.28 -11.87
CA ASN A 231 -24.90 5.18 -12.48
C ASN A 231 -24.22 6.56 -12.71
N LYS A 232 -24.52 7.53 -11.84
CA LYS A 232 -23.97 8.89 -11.95
C LYS A 232 -22.51 8.95 -11.51
N TYR A 233 -22.13 8.14 -10.51
CA TYR A 233 -20.76 8.08 -10.02
C TYR A 233 -20.09 6.78 -10.45
N CYS A 234 -19.10 6.93 -11.32
CA CYS A 234 -18.25 5.84 -11.79
C CYS A 234 -16.79 6.23 -11.59
N LEU A 235 -15.98 5.26 -11.20
CA LEU A 235 -14.54 5.43 -11.16
C LEU A 235 -13.96 5.30 -12.56
N THR A 236 -12.86 5.99 -12.80
CA THR A 236 -11.98 5.65 -13.93
C THR A 236 -11.30 4.30 -13.68
N ASN A 237 -10.74 3.69 -14.72
CA ASN A 237 -9.95 2.46 -14.57
C ASN A 237 -8.81 2.65 -13.58
N ASP A 238 -8.07 3.75 -13.69
CA ASP A 238 -6.94 4.05 -12.81
C ASP A 238 -7.38 4.20 -11.35
N GLN A 239 -8.47 4.93 -11.08
CA GLN A 239 -9.02 5.07 -9.72
C GLN A 239 -9.52 3.74 -9.15
N ALA A 240 -10.15 2.92 -9.99
CA ALA A 240 -10.64 1.62 -9.56
C ALA A 240 -9.48 0.65 -9.30
N GLU A 241 -8.43 0.69 -10.11
CA GLU A 241 -7.20 -0.09 -9.91
C GLU A 241 -6.43 0.40 -8.66
N ASP A 242 -6.42 1.70 -8.42
CA ASP A 242 -5.77 2.31 -7.26
C ASP A 242 -6.44 1.87 -5.95
N ILE A 243 -7.77 2.02 -5.84
CA ILE A 243 -8.56 1.52 -4.71
C ILE A 243 -8.38 0.01 -4.55
N PHE A 244 -8.36 -0.73 -5.66
CA PHE A 244 -8.14 -2.16 -5.65
C PHE A 244 -6.77 -2.51 -5.05
N ASN A 245 -5.69 -1.91 -5.54
CA ASN A 245 -4.32 -2.23 -5.17
C ASN A 245 -3.98 -1.81 -3.73
N GLN A 246 -4.41 -0.60 -3.34
CA GLN A 246 -3.97 0.00 -2.09
C GLN A 246 -4.79 -0.44 -0.89
N ILE A 247 -6.04 -0.87 -1.10
CA ILE A 247 -6.99 -1.11 -0.01
C ILE A 247 -7.58 -2.52 -0.10
N SER A 248 -8.40 -2.77 -1.12
CA SER A 248 -9.22 -3.99 -1.16
C SER A 248 -8.40 -5.27 -1.30
N TYR A 249 -7.34 -5.25 -2.10
CA TYR A 249 -6.48 -6.40 -2.34
C TYR A 249 -5.59 -6.72 -1.12
N VAL A 250 -5.10 -5.68 -0.44
CA VAL A 250 -4.29 -5.84 0.78
C VAL A 250 -5.10 -6.50 1.89
N GLU A 251 -6.33 -6.07 2.10
CA GLU A 251 -7.20 -6.70 3.10
C GLU A 251 -7.57 -8.13 2.74
N ALA A 252 -7.79 -8.41 1.45
CA ALA A 252 -8.02 -9.77 0.98
C ALA A 252 -6.83 -10.68 1.30
N ILE A 253 -5.60 -10.17 1.14
CA ILE A 253 -4.37 -10.88 1.56
C ILE A 253 -4.34 -11.09 3.06
N GLN A 254 -4.54 -10.05 3.86
CA GLN A 254 -4.52 -10.16 5.33
C GLN A 254 -5.56 -11.16 5.83
N CYS A 255 -6.76 -11.12 5.25
CA CYS A 255 -7.83 -12.08 5.55
C CYS A 255 -7.41 -13.50 5.16
N ALA A 256 -6.87 -13.72 3.96
CA ALA A 256 -6.42 -15.04 3.53
C ALA A 256 -5.29 -15.58 4.44
N ASP A 257 -4.30 -14.74 4.74
CA ASP A 257 -3.14 -15.10 5.57
C ASP A 257 -3.53 -15.41 7.03
N GLN A 258 -4.59 -14.80 7.57
CA GLN A 258 -5.12 -15.14 8.89
C GLN A 258 -5.55 -16.62 8.98
N TYR A 259 -6.08 -17.18 7.89
CA TYR A 259 -6.60 -18.55 7.89
C TYR A 259 -5.60 -19.57 7.35
N VAL A 260 -4.81 -19.18 6.34
CA VAL A 260 -3.97 -20.10 5.57
C VAL A 260 -2.63 -19.45 5.14
N PRO A 261 -1.76 -19.10 6.10
CA PRO A 261 -0.55 -18.29 5.84
C PRO A 261 0.53 -18.99 4.99
N ASN A 262 0.44 -20.31 4.80
CA ASN A 262 1.50 -21.13 4.19
C ASN A 262 0.99 -22.01 3.04
N LEU A 263 0.24 -21.43 2.11
CA LEU A 263 -0.23 -22.13 0.91
C LEU A 263 0.72 -21.95 -0.28
N PRO A 264 0.83 -22.96 -1.17
CA PRO A 264 1.46 -22.79 -2.47
C PRO A 264 0.80 -21.64 -3.26
N LEU A 265 1.60 -20.93 -4.06
CA LEU A 265 1.23 -19.67 -4.69
C LEU A 265 -0.13 -19.71 -5.41
N MET A 266 -0.35 -20.70 -6.28
CA MET A 266 -1.62 -20.82 -7.03
C MET A 266 -2.84 -20.95 -6.11
N LYS A 267 -2.72 -21.71 -5.02
CA LYS A 267 -3.82 -21.87 -4.04
C LYS A 267 -4.03 -20.58 -3.28
N ARG A 268 -2.94 -19.95 -2.85
CA ARG A 268 -3.00 -18.69 -2.11
C ARG A 268 -3.71 -17.62 -2.93
N ASN A 269 -3.43 -17.51 -4.22
CA ASN A 269 -4.08 -16.54 -5.11
C ASN A 269 -5.59 -16.78 -5.23
N ALA A 270 -6.01 -18.04 -5.37
CA ALA A 270 -7.44 -18.38 -5.39
C ALA A 270 -8.13 -18.04 -4.05
N ILE A 271 -7.46 -18.26 -2.91
CA ILE A 271 -8.03 -17.89 -1.60
C ILE A 271 -8.11 -16.38 -1.42
N ILE A 272 -7.11 -15.62 -1.89
CA ILE A 272 -7.14 -14.16 -1.91
C ILE A 272 -8.33 -13.68 -2.75
N ASP A 273 -8.60 -14.31 -3.89
CA ASP A 273 -9.74 -13.94 -4.73
C ASP A 273 -11.10 -14.23 -4.05
N VAL A 274 -11.21 -15.37 -3.35
CA VAL A 274 -12.39 -15.66 -2.52
C VAL A 274 -12.56 -14.64 -1.39
N ALA A 275 -11.47 -14.23 -0.76
CA ALA A 275 -11.46 -13.23 0.31
C ALA A 275 -11.83 -11.82 -0.19
N PHE A 276 -11.58 -11.53 -1.46
CA PHE A 276 -11.81 -10.21 -2.07
C PHE A 276 -13.28 -9.80 -2.06
N THR A 277 -14.17 -10.71 -2.45
CA THR A 277 -15.62 -10.42 -2.50
C THR A 277 -16.18 -10.10 -1.10
N SER A 278 -15.62 -10.70 -0.06
CA SER A 278 -15.56 -10.14 1.30
C SER A 278 -14.83 -11.12 2.21
N CYS A 279 -14.08 -10.62 3.19
CA CYS A 279 -13.52 -11.48 4.23
C CYS A 279 -14.61 -12.26 5.01
N ARG A 280 -15.85 -11.75 5.02
CA ARG A 280 -17.03 -12.49 5.52
C ARG A 280 -17.40 -13.69 4.63
N ALA A 281 -17.25 -13.60 3.31
CA ALA A 281 -17.49 -14.71 2.40
C ALA A 281 -16.50 -15.86 2.68
N LEU A 282 -15.20 -15.58 2.80
CA LEU A 282 -14.20 -16.60 3.19
C LEU A 282 -14.56 -17.26 4.53
N ASN A 283 -15.18 -16.52 5.46
CA ASN A 283 -15.66 -17.07 6.72
C ASN A 283 -16.77 -18.12 6.60
N THR A 284 -17.55 -18.08 5.53
CA THR A 284 -18.60 -19.09 5.29
C THR A 284 -18.04 -20.43 4.79
N PHE A 285 -16.83 -20.44 4.22
CA PHE A 285 -16.17 -21.64 3.69
C PHE A 285 -15.46 -22.44 4.78
N ARG A 286 -16.25 -23.06 5.67
CA ARG A 286 -15.71 -23.79 6.83
C ARG A 286 -14.98 -25.08 6.41
N LYS A 287 -15.47 -25.80 5.41
CA LYS A 287 -14.86 -27.07 4.97
C LYS A 287 -13.56 -26.83 4.23
N MET A 288 -13.55 -25.85 3.33
CA MET A 288 -12.39 -25.43 2.56
C MET A 288 -11.26 -25.01 3.47
N LYS A 289 -11.53 -24.15 4.47
CA LYS A 289 -10.48 -23.73 5.43
C LYS A 289 -9.85 -24.92 6.16
N LYS A 290 -10.67 -25.89 6.62
CA LYS A 290 -10.18 -27.09 7.29
C LYS A 290 -9.39 -27.99 6.32
N ALA A 291 -9.90 -28.19 5.12
CA ALA A 291 -9.26 -29.00 4.07
C ALA A 291 -7.91 -28.42 3.63
N LEU A 292 -7.81 -27.08 3.47
CA LEU A 292 -6.57 -26.38 3.15
C LEU A 292 -5.49 -26.58 4.23
N GLN A 293 -5.87 -26.51 5.51
CA GLN A 293 -4.95 -26.77 6.63
C GLN A 293 -4.44 -28.22 6.63
N MET A 294 -5.28 -29.15 6.21
CA MET A 294 -4.93 -30.57 6.04
C MET A 294 -4.25 -30.89 4.72
N LYS A 295 -4.02 -29.88 3.86
CA LYS A 295 -3.52 -30.04 2.48
C LYS A 295 -4.38 -30.95 1.60
N ASN A 296 -5.68 -31.06 1.91
CA ASN A 296 -6.66 -31.75 1.09
C ASN A 296 -7.24 -30.81 0.02
N TRP A 297 -6.52 -30.67 -1.09
CA TRP A 297 -6.83 -29.70 -2.14
C TRP A 297 -8.14 -29.98 -2.87
N ILE A 298 -8.48 -31.27 -3.03
CA ILE A 298 -9.71 -31.69 -3.70
C ILE A 298 -10.91 -31.26 -2.86
N GLU A 299 -10.93 -31.62 -1.57
CA GLU A 299 -12.03 -31.24 -0.69
C GLU A 299 -12.14 -29.72 -0.51
N ALA A 300 -11.00 -29.02 -0.54
CA ALA A 300 -10.98 -27.56 -0.52
C ALA A 300 -11.66 -26.96 -1.76
N ALA A 301 -11.33 -27.46 -2.95
CA ALA A 301 -11.91 -26.98 -4.20
C ALA A 301 -13.40 -27.31 -4.34
N GLU A 302 -13.85 -28.48 -3.86
CA GLU A 302 -15.25 -28.90 -4.01
C GLU A 302 -16.24 -27.99 -3.27
N GLU A 303 -15.88 -27.40 -2.12
CA GLU A 303 -16.77 -26.41 -1.46
C GLU A 303 -16.94 -25.13 -2.30
N LEU A 304 -15.96 -24.80 -3.17
CA LEU A 304 -16.01 -23.62 -4.01
C LEU A 304 -17.08 -23.72 -5.11
N LYS A 305 -17.19 -24.90 -5.74
CA LYS A 305 -17.97 -25.13 -6.97
C LYS A 305 -19.46 -24.79 -6.84
N ASP A 306 -20.07 -25.12 -5.71
CA ASP A 306 -21.52 -24.89 -5.45
C ASP A 306 -21.77 -23.68 -4.54
N SER A 307 -20.76 -22.82 -4.37
CA SER A 307 -20.83 -21.70 -3.43
C SER A 307 -21.59 -20.49 -4.00
N ARG A 308 -22.15 -19.67 -3.10
CA ARG A 308 -22.70 -18.36 -3.48
C ARG A 308 -21.66 -17.45 -4.14
N TRP A 309 -20.40 -17.57 -3.74
CA TRP A 309 -19.30 -16.83 -4.36
C TRP A 309 -19.13 -17.23 -5.83
N CYS A 310 -19.16 -18.52 -6.15
CA CYS A 310 -19.04 -19.03 -7.52
C CYS A 310 -20.16 -18.48 -8.43
N ILE A 311 -21.39 -18.43 -7.90
CA ILE A 311 -22.55 -17.82 -8.58
C ILE A 311 -22.30 -16.33 -8.84
N GLN A 312 -21.73 -15.61 -7.87
CA GLN A 312 -21.48 -14.17 -7.94
C GLN A 312 -20.37 -13.80 -8.93
N VAL A 313 -19.28 -14.56 -8.99
CA VAL A 313 -18.12 -14.26 -9.86
C VAL A 313 -18.25 -14.83 -11.28
N ARG A 314 -19.33 -15.60 -11.54
CA ARG A 314 -19.63 -16.31 -12.80
C ARG A 314 -18.72 -17.53 -13.03
N GLU A 315 -19.21 -18.43 -13.89
CA GLU A 315 -18.67 -19.79 -14.11
C GLU A 315 -17.18 -19.80 -14.46
N ARG A 316 -16.71 -18.87 -15.30
CA ARG A 316 -15.31 -18.84 -15.74
C ARG A 316 -14.33 -18.55 -14.60
N ARG A 317 -14.53 -17.48 -13.83
CA ARG A 317 -13.65 -17.09 -12.72
C ARG A 317 -13.68 -18.14 -11.61
N CYS A 318 -14.87 -18.66 -11.31
CA CYS A 318 -15.01 -19.76 -10.37
C CYS A 318 -14.26 -21.02 -10.81
N THR A 319 -14.31 -21.37 -12.10
CA THR A 319 -13.61 -22.53 -12.65
C THR A 319 -12.09 -22.37 -12.60
N GLU A 320 -11.59 -21.17 -12.89
CA GLU A 320 -10.16 -20.84 -12.81
C GLU A 320 -9.65 -21.03 -11.36
N ASP A 321 -10.30 -20.44 -10.37
CA ASP A 321 -9.91 -20.59 -8.96
C ASP A 321 -10.11 -22.01 -8.42
N TYR A 322 -11.17 -22.70 -8.83
CA TYR A 322 -11.39 -24.11 -8.51
C TYR A 322 -10.20 -24.96 -8.96
N ASN A 323 -9.72 -24.75 -10.20
CA ASN A 323 -8.56 -25.47 -10.72
C ASN A 323 -7.27 -25.08 -9.99
N CYS A 324 -7.06 -23.78 -9.70
CA CYS A 324 -5.89 -23.31 -8.96
C CYS A 324 -5.80 -23.91 -7.54
N ILE A 325 -6.94 -24.11 -6.86
CA ILE A 325 -7.00 -24.81 -5.58
C ILE A 325 -6.73 -26.31 -5.76
N ARG A 326 -7.46 -26.96 -6.67
CA ARG A 326 -7.48 -28.43 -6.84
C ARG A 326 -6.16 -29.02 -7.34
N ASP A 327 -5.45 -28.33 -8.22
CA ASP A 327 -4.27 -28.89 -8.88
C ASP A 327 -3.15 -29.23 -7.89
N ASN A 328 -2.52 -30.39 -8.01
CA ASN A 328 -1.44 -30.82 -7.09
C ASN A 328 -0.09 -30.11 -7.32
N GLY A 329 -0.01 -29.14 -8.25
CA GLY A 329 1.22 -28.40 -8.54
C GLY A 329 2.24 -29.14 -9.42
N ASN A 330 1.81 -30.15 -10.19
CA ASN A 330 2.65 -30.87 -11.15
C ASN A 330 2.53 -30.38 -12.61
N SER A 331 1.87 -29.26 -12.86
CA SER A 331 1.77 -28.68 -14.21
C SER A 331 2.98 -27.78 -14.49
N SER A 332 4.11 -28.41 -14.78
CA SER A 332 5.18 -27.81 -15.58
C SER A 332 4.81 -27.97 -17.05
N ASN A 333 4.58 -26.85 -17.75
CA ASN A 333 4.86 -26.64 -19.18
C ASN A 333 4.71 -25.16 -19.49
#